data_AF-A0A485CJR2-F1
#
_entry.id   AF-A0A485CJR2-F1
#
_cell.length_a   1.000
_cell.length_b   1.000
_cell.length_c   1.000
_cell.angle_alpha   90.00
_cell.angle_beta   90.00
_cell.angle_gamma   90.00
#
_symmetry.space_group_name_H-M   'P 1'
#
loop_
_entity.id
_entity.type
_entity.pdbx_description
1 polymer ?
#
loop_
_entity_poly.entity_id
_entity_poly.type
_entity_poly.pdbx_seq_one_letter_code
_entity_poly.pdbx_strand_id
1 'polypeptide(L)' 'MIYVCPWSKSRYPSPVLDATYDRIAWTLDNFSRTCVSFSGGKDSTVMLHLTAQMARARGKKNLRTVY' A
#
# COMPACT_ATOMS: atom_id res chain seq x y z
N MET A 1 -9.14 4.66 2.44
CA MET A 1 -8.00 3.94 3.04
C MET A 1 -7.13 4.96 3.77
N ILE A 2 -7.38 5.20 5.06
CA ILE A 2 -6.50 6.00 5.91
C ILE A 2 -5.92 5.02 6.92
N TYR A 3 -4.71 4.55 6.69
CA TYR A 3 -3.91 3.96 7.75
C TYR A 3 -2.97 5.05 8.23
N VAL A 4 -3.19 5.49 9.48
CA VAL A 4 -2.34 6.48 10.14
C VAL A 4 -0.99 5.82 10.38
N CYS A 5 -0.06 6.05 9.47
CA CYS A 5 1.33 5.65 9.61
C CYS A 5 2.01 6.66 10.55
N PRO A 6 2.95 6.26 11.43
CA PRO A 6 3.58 7.15 12.42
C PRO A 6 4.51 8.22 11.82
N TRP A 7 4.53 8.35 10.49
CA TRP A 7 5.25 9.40 9.80
C TRP A 7 4.43 10.70 9.84
N SER A 8 4.81 11.58 10.77
CA SER A 8 4.35 12.96 10.89
C SER A 8 4.13 13.61 9.51
N LYS A 9 3.02 14.35 9.35
CA LYS A 9 2.63 15.12 8.15
C LYS A 9 3.59 16.30 7.90
N SER A 10 4.87 16.02 7.69
CA SER A 10 5.85 16.98 7.21
C SER A 10 6.28 16.60 5.80
N ARG A 11 6.71 17.60 5.02
CA ARG A 11 7.22 17.46 3.66
C ARG A 11 8.21 16.29 3.61
N TYR A 12 7.85 15.22 2.91
CA TYR A 12 8.69 14.01 2.87
C TYR A 12 10.00 14.37 2.14
N PRO A 13 11.18 14.08 2.72
CA PRO A 13 12.45 14.36 2.07
C PRO A 13 12.71 13.45 0.87
N SER A 14 11.99 12.33 0.74
CA SER A 14 12.13 11.39 -0.37
C SER A 14 10.92 11.42 -1.33
N PRO A 15 11.07 10.87 -2.55
CA PRO A 15 10.00 10.79 -3.53
C PRO A 15 8.73 10.16 -2.95
N VAL A 16 7.56 10.68 -3.35
CA VAL A 16 6.24 10.17 -2.93
C VAL A 16 6.09 8.68 -3.25
N LEU A 17 6.76 8.20 -4.31
CA LEU A 17 6.80 6.79 -4.68
C LEU A 17 7.44 5.92 -3.59
N ASP A 18 8.62 6.30 -3.10
CA ASP A 18 9.34 5.56 -2.06
C ASP A 18 8.55 5.57 -0.75
N ALA A 19 8.02 6.74 -0.37
CA ALA A 19 7.14 6.87 0.79
C ALA A 19 5.91 5.95 0.70
N THR A 20 5.41 5.72 -0.52
CA THR A 20 4.26 4.84 -0.76
C THR A 20 4.66 3.37 -0.59
N TYR A 21 5.83 2.98 -1.11
CA TYR A 21 6.36 1.63 -0.92
C TYR A 21 6.60 1.29 0.55
N ASP A 22 7.17 2.20 1.32
CA ASP A 22 7.39 2.01 2.76
C ASP A 22 6.08 1.85 3.53
N ARG A 23 5.05 2.64 3.19
CA ARG A 23 3.72 2.51 3.80
C ARG A 23 3.06 1.17 3.47
N ILE A 24 3.16 0.73 2.21
CA ILE A 24 2.63 -0.57 1.79
C ILE A 24 3.35 -1.70 2.52
N ALA A 25 4.68 -1.66 2.57
CA ALA A 25 5.51 -2.63 3.28
C ALA A 25 5.12 -2.72 4.75
N TRP A 26 5.07 -1.58 5.44
CA TRP A 26 4.66 -1.51 6.85
C TRP A 26 3.25 -2.09 7.05
N THR A 27 2.31 -1.76 6.18
CA THR A 27 0.93 -2.30 6.27
C THR A 27 0.91 -3.82 6.08
N LEU A 28 1.63 -4.34 5.09
CA LEU A 28 1.71 -5.79 4.85
C LEU A 28 2.44 -6.55 5.97
N ASP A 29 3.32 -5.86 6.72
CA ASP A 29 4.07 -6.45 7.83
C ASP A 29 3.31 -6.41 9.16
N ASN A 30 2.56 -5.35 9.43
CA ASN A 30 1.81 -5.20 10.68
C ASN A 30 0.45 -5.93 10.66
N PHE A 31 -0.16 -6.08 9.47
CA PHE A 31 -1.48 -6.69 9.35
C PHE A 31 -1.40 -8.10 8.76
N SER A 32 -2.06 -9.04 9.42
CA SER A 32 -2.16 -10.43 8.96
C SER A 32 -3.04 -10.59 7.73
N ARG A 33 -3.99 -9.67 7.51
CA ARG A 33 -4.88 -9.61 6.33
C ARG A 33 -5.03 -8.16 5.89
N THR A 34 -4.75 -7.89 4.62
CA THR A 34 -4.88 -6.54 4.05
C THR A 34 -5.87 -6.59 2.89
N CYS A 35 -6.86 -5.70 2.91
CA CYS A 35 -7.82 -5.56 1.82
C CYS A 35 -7.57 -4.25 1.07
N VAL A 36 -7.45 -4.34 -0.26
CA VAL A 36 -7.39 -3.18 -1.14
C VAL A 36 -8.65 -3.15 -1.97
N SER A 37 -9.45 -2.10 -1.76
CA SER A 37 -10.62 -1.83 -2.60
C SER A 37 -10.22 -0.93 -3.76
N PHE A 38 -10.65 -1.26 -4.98
CA PHE A 38 -10.42 -0.42 -6.16
C PHE A 38 -11.72 -0.10 -6.89
N SER A 39 -11.90 1.18 -7.22
CA SER A 39 -13.10 1.71 -7.88
C SER A 39 -13.06 1.67 -9.42
N GLY A 40 -12.05 1.02 -10.01
CA GLY A 40 -11.78 1.08 -11.46
C GLY A 40 -11.19 2.42 -11.96
N GLY A 41 -10.92 3.37 -11.06
CA GLY A 41 -10.27 4.64 -11.40
C GLY A 41 -8.75 4.49 -11.58
N LYS A 42 -8.12 5.50 -12.20
CA LYS A 42 -6.66 5.53 -12.43
C LYS A 42 -5.86 5.41 -11.12
N ASP A 43 -6.27 6.16 -10.09
CA ASP A 43 -5.52 6.27 -8.84
C ASP A 43 -5.64 4.98 -8.01
N SER A 44 -6.83 4.37 -8.01
CA SER A 44 -7.08 3.11 -7.32
C SER A 44 -6.44 1.92 -8.03
N THR A 45 -6.35 1.95 -9.36
CA THR A 45 -5.65 0.93 -10.16
C THR A 45 -4.14 0.97 -9.94
N VAL A 46 -3.53 2.17 -9.91
CA VAL A 46 -2.10 2.33 -9.60
C VAL A 46 -1.79 1.83 -8.19
N MET A 47 -2.60 2.19 -7.20
CA MET A 47 -2.42 1.72 -5.82
C MET A 47 -2.53 0.20 -5.71
N LEU A 48 -3.52 -0.41 -6.39
CA LEU A 48 -3.68 -1.86 -6.45
C LEU A 48 -2.44 -2.52 -7.07
N HIS A 49 -1.95 -2.00 -8.19
CA HIS A 49 -0.79 -2.54 -8.89
C HIS A 49 0.47 -2.52 -8.01
N LEU A 50 0.77 -1.37 -7.38
CA LEU A 50 1.93 -1.22 -6.48
C LEU A 50 1.82 -2.15 -5.27
N THR A 51 0.63 -2.27 -4.69
CA THR A 51 0.40 -3.13 -3.51
C THR A 51 0.55 -4.60 -3.87
N ALA A 52 0.01 -5.03 -5.01
CA ALA A 52 0.14 -6.39 -5.52
C ALA A 52 1.58 -6.73 -5.92
N GLN A 53 2.34 -5.77 -6.47
CA GLN A 53 3.76 -5.95 -6.76
C GLN A 53 4.56 -6.19 -5.48
N MET A 54 4.36 -5.36 -4.45
CA MET A 54 5.03 -5.50 -3.16
C MET A 54 4.65 -6.77 -2.42
N ALA A 55 3.37 -7.14 -2.41
CA ALA A 55 2.91 -8.39 -1.82
C ALA A 55 3.54 -9.63 -2.49
N ARG A 56 3.66 -9.61 -3.83
CA ARG A 56 4.34 -10.67 -4.60
C ARG A 56 5.84 -10.73 -4.29
N ALA A 57 6.52 -9.58 -4.29
CA ALA A 57 7.95 -9.51 -3.97
C ALA A 57 8.27 -10.03 -2.55
N ARG A 58 7.36 -9.81 -1.59
CA ARG A 58 7.50 -10.29 -0.21
C ARG A 58 6.92 -11.68 0.05
N GLY A 59 6.38 -12.35 -0.98
CA GLY A 59 5.76 -13.68 -0.86
C GLY A 59 4.50 -13.73 0.02
N LYS A 60 3.88 -12.58 0.30
CA LYS A 60 2.71 -12.51 1.19
C LYS A 60 1.42 -12.67 0.37
N LYS A 61 0.76 -13.83 0.55
CA LYS A 61 -0.52 -14.18 -0.10
C LYS A 61 -1.77 -13.63 0.61
N ASN A 62 -1.60 -12.74 1.57
CA ASN A 62 -2.67 -12.23 2.44
C ASN A 62 -3.34 -10.94 1.94
N LEU A 63 -2.99 -10.48 0.75
CA LEU A 63 -3.64 -9.36 0.08
C LEU A 63 -4.93 -9.84 -0.59
N ARG A 64 -6.08 -9.32 -0.15
CA ARG A 64 -7.36 -9.50 -0.83
C ARG A 64 -7.71 -8.24 -1.62
N THR A 65 -8.12 -8.43 -2.86
CA THR A 65 -8.60 -7.36 -3.73
C THR A 65 -10.12 -7.35 -3.69
N VAL A 66 -10.70 -6.19 -3.43
CA VAL A 66 -12.16 -5.99 -3.39
C VAL A 66 -12.51 -5.00 -4.49
N TYR A 67 -13.53 -5.31 -5.29
CA TYR A 67 -14.10 -4.41 -6.29
C TYR A 67 -15.34 -3.74 -5.71
#